data_AF-A0A7C3AR66-F1
#
_entry.id   AF-A0A7C3AR66-F1
#
_cell.length_a   1.000
_cell.length_b   1.000
_cell.length_c   1.000
_cell.angle_alpha   90.00
_cell.angle_beta   90.00
_cell.angle_gamma   90.00
#
_symmetry.space_group_name_H-M   'P 1'
#
loop_
_entity.id
_entity.type
_entity.pdbx_description
1 polymer ?
#
loop_
_entity_poly.entity_id
_entity_poly.type
_entity_poly.pdbx_seq_one_letter_code
_entity_poly.pdbx_strand_id
1 'polypeptide(L)'
;MAQRVVKPRPQLLGPRLGKAFPAVQEALRQGRYTLQADGSVEVAGQRLAPEEVEVALVAPQGYTVVEGEGYVVALDTRVSPELLAEGRARELVHRIQTMRREAGLTIEDRVIVRYEASEAIEAVLRAFADYIRSETLSVSLTRGLERDGYYTWSGDIDGQPAVLALKKV
;
A
#
# COMPACT_ATOMS: atom_id res chain seq x y z
N MET A 1 -16.86 -8.26 7.82
CA MET A 1 -17.24 -8.95 6.57
C MET A 1 -17.56 -7.88 5.52
N ALA A 2 -17.30 -8.13 4.24
CA ALA A 2 -17.70 -7.20 3.17
C ALA A 2 -19.23 -7.04 3.15
N GLN A 3 -19.72 -5.81 3.00
CA GLN A 3 -21.15 -5.53 2.96
C GLN A 3 -21.60 -5.39 1.51
N ARG A 4 -22.67 -6.08 1.12
CA ARG A 4 -23.31 -5.85 -0.18
C ARG A 4 -24.06 -4.52 -0.15
N VAL A 5 -23.86 -3.71 -1.17
CA VAL A 5 -24.54 -2.45 -1.40
C VAL A 5 -25.20 -2.53 -2.77
N VAL A 6 -26.49 -2.23 -2.82
CA VAL A 6 -27.26 -2.20 -4.05
C VAL A 6 -27.33 -0.74 -4.52
N LYS A 7 -26.76 -0.45 -5.68
CA LYS A 7 -26.81 0.85 -6.32
C LYS A 7 -27.94 0.87 -7.35
N PRO A 8 -28.88 1.81 -7.28
CA PRO A 8 -29.92 1.94 -8.31
C PRO A 8 -29.32 2.50 -9.60
N ARG A 9 -29.85 2.09 -10.77
CA ARG A 9 -29.57 2.74 -12.07
C ARG A 9 -30.61 3.83 -12.34
N PRO A 10 -30.28 5.12 -12.14
CA PRO A 10 -31.28 6.19 -12.23
C PRO A 10 -31.88 6.34 -13.64
N GLN A 11 -31.13 5.95 -14.67
CA GLN A 11 -31.59 6.03 -16.06
C GLN A 11 -32.78 5.10 -16.34
N LEU A 12 -32.87 3.97 -15.64
CA LEU A 12 -33.96 2.99 -15.79
C LEU A 12 -35.08 3.25 -14.76
N LEU A 13 -34.68 3.51 -13.51
CA LEU A 13 -35.61 3.62 -12.39
C LEU A 13 -36.29 4.99 -12.29
N GLY A 14 -35.65 6.06 -12.73
CA GLY A 14 -36.23 7.41 -12.71
C GLY A 14 -37.53 7.50 -13.53
N PRO A 15 -37.51 7.11 -14.82
CA PRO A 15 -38.72 7.09 -15.66
C PRO A 15 -39.81 6.15 -15.15
N ARG A 16 -39.43 4.98 -14.59
CA ARG A 16 -40.39 3.96 -14.15
C ARG A 16 -41.05 4.31 -12.82
N LEU A 17 -40.27 4.76 -11.84
CA LEU A 17 -40.74 4.97 -10.46
C LEU A 17 -41.17 6.41 -10.20
N GLY A 18 -40.68 7.38 -10.98
CA GLY A 18 -41.02 8.79 -10.84
C GLY A 18 -40.91 9.28 -9.40
N LYS A 19 -42.03 9.68 -8.80
CA LYS A 19 -42.09 10.20 -7.41
C LYS A 19 -41.71 9.18 -6.34
N ALA A 20 -41.77 7.87 -6.62
CA ALA A 20 -41.36 6.82 -5.69
C ALA A 20 -39.83 6.62 -5.67
N PHE A 21 -39.11 7.11 -6.68
CA PHE A 21 -37.67 6.90 -6.82
C PHE A 21 -36.84 7.39 -5.61
N PRO A 22 -37.07 8.60 -5.05
CA PRO A 22 -36.30 9.07 -3.89
C PRO A 22 -36.46 8.18 -2.66
N ALA A 23 -37.66 7.64 -2.43
CA ALA A 23 -37.91 6.73 -1.31
C ALA A 23 -37.18 5.39 -1.48
N VAL A 24 -37.14 4.87 -2.72
CA VAL A 24 -36.35 3.68 -3.09
C VAL A 24 -34.85 3.94 -2.90
N GLN A 25 -34.33 5.06 -3.40
CA GLN A 25 -32.91 5.42 -3.23
C GLN A 25 -32.51 5.48 -1.76
N GLU A 26 -33.32 6.11 -0.92
CA GLU A 26 -33.04 6.23 0.51
C GLU A 26 -33.09 4.87 1.23
N ALA A 27 -34.06 4.03 0.89
CA ALA A 27 -34.14 2.68 1.46
C ALA A 27 -32.94 1.80 1.05
N LEU A 28 -32.48 1.89 -0.21
CA LEU A 28 -31.26 1.21 -0.69
C LEU A 28 -30.02 1.70 0.06
N ARG A 29 -29.86 3.02 0.23
CA ARG A 29 -28.75 3.63 0.97
C ARG A 29 -28.69 3.18 2.44
N GLN A 30 -29.85 2.99 3.05
CA GLN A 30 -29.98 2.52 4.43
C GLN A 30 -29.89 0.99 4.57
N GLY A 31 -29.71 0.24 3.48
CA GLY A 31 -29.66 -1.22 3.53
C GLY A 31 -31.01 -1.90 3.79
N ARG A 32 -32.13 -1.18 3.64
CA ARG A 32 -33.49 -1.68 3.89
C ARG A 32 -34.07 -2.32 2.63
N TYR A 33 -33.47 -3.43 2.21
CA TYR A 33 -33.88 -4.19 1.02
C TYR A 33 -33.66 -5.69 1.21
N THR A 34 -34.33 -6.49 0.38
CA THR A 34 -34.14 -7.94 0.30
C THR A 34 -33.66 -8.31 -1.09
N LEU A 35 -32.53 -9.02 -1.17
CA LEU A 35 -32.02 -9.56 -2.43
C LEU A 35 -32.61 -10.96 -2.63
N GLN A 36 -33.24 -11.17 -3.78
CA GLN A 36 -33.85 -12.44 -4.17
C GLN A 36 -32.84 -13.34 -4.89
N ALA A 37 -33.13 -14.65 -4.94
CA ALA A 37 -32.27 -15.63 -5.59
C ALA A 37 -32.13 -15.42 -7.11
N ASP A 38 -33.11 -14.76 -7.74
CA ASP A 38 -33.11 -14.40 -9.15
C ASP A 38 -32.36 -13.09 -9.45
N GLY A 39 -31.72 -12.48 -8.44
CA GLY A 39 -31.01 -11.21 -8.56
C GLY A 39 -31.90 -9.97 -8.47
N SER A 40 -33.22 -10.12 -8.35
CA SER A 40 -34.12 -8.99 -8.13
C SER A 40 -34.02 -8.45 -6.70
N VAL A 41 -34.34 -7.17 -6.53
CA VAL A 41 -34.28 -6.49 -5.23
C VAL A 41 -35.66 -5.99 -4.84
N GLU A 42 -36.14 -6.39 -3.66
CA GLU A 42 -37.34 -5.82 -3.05
C GLU A 42 -36.96 -4.70 -2.09
N VAL A 43 -37.49 -3.49 -2.33
CA VAL A 43 -37.16 -2.30 -1.56
C VAL A 43 -38.31 -1.30 -1.59
N ALA A 44 -38.67 -0.75 -0.44
CA ALA A 44 -39.75 0.24 -0.30
C ALA A 44 -41.07 -0.15 -1.02
N GLY A 45 -41.41 -1.45 -1.02
CA GLY A 45 -42.61 -1.98 -1.68
C GLY A 45 -42.51 -2.10 -3.21
N GLN A 46 -41.32 -1.92 -3.79
CA GLN A 46 -41.04 -2.08 -5.21
C GLN A 46 -40.14 -3.30 -5.45
N ARG A 47 -40.39 -4.03 -6.54
CA ARG A 47 -39.45 -5.01 -7.07
C ARG A 47 -38.63 -4.37 -8.18
N LEU A 48 -37.31 -4.42 -8.04
CA LEU A 48 -36.35 -3.93 -9.01
C LEU A 48 -35.75 -5.14 -9.73
N ALA A 49 -35.77 -5.11 -11.06
CA ALA A 49 -35.18 -6.18 -11.85
C ALA A 49 -33.64 -6.13 -11.79
N PRO A 50 -32.93 -7.26 -12.03
CA PRO A 50 -31.47 -7.32 -11.95
C PRO A 50 -30.76 -6.26 -12.78
N GLU A 51 -31.34 -5.83 -13.90
CA GLU A 51 -30.75 -4.84 -14.80
C GLU A 51 -30.94 -3.41 -14.31
N GLU A 52 -31.87 -3.18 -13.39
CA GLU A 52 -32.20 -1.87 -12.81
C GLU A 52 -31.28 -1.49 -11.64
N VAL A 53 -30.48 -2.44 -11.15
CA VAL A 53 -29.60 -2.27 -10.01
C VAL A 53 -28.21 -2.84 -10.29
N GLU A 54 -27.23 -2.38 -9.54
CA GLU A 54 -25.89 -2.94 -9.49
C GLU A 54 -25.61 -3.38 -8.06
N VAL A 55 -25.36 -4.67 -7.86
CA VAL A 55 -24.94 -5.20 -6.56
C VAL A 55 -23.42 -5.09 -6.49
N ALA A 56 -22.92 -4.25 -5.60
CA ALA A 56 -21.49 -4.08 -5.36
C ALA A 56 -21.13 -4.53 -3.94
N LEU A 57 -19.89 -4.96 -3.73
CA LEU A 57 -19.35 -5.20 -2.39
C LEU A 57 -18.57 -3.97 -1.92
N VAL A 58 -18.84 -3.56 -0.69
CA VAL A 58 -18.07 -2.53 0.01
C VAL A 58 -17.17 -3.20 1.03
N ALA A 59 -15.88 -2.92 0.92
CA ALA A 59 -14.87 -3.37 1.84
C ALA A 59 -15.00 -2.66 3.21
N PRO A 60 -14.67 -3.34 4.32
CA PRO A 60 -14.39 -2.67 5.58
C PRO A 60 -13.24 -1.64 5.43
N GLN A 61 -13.16 -0.65 6.31
CA GLN A 61 -12.04 0.29 6.32
C GLN A 61 -10.69 -0.44 6.40
N GLY A 62 -9.71 -0.02 5.59
CA GLY A 62 -8.38 -0.63 5.52
C GLY A 62 -8.29 -1.83 4.58
N TYR A 63 -9.39 -2.25 3.97
CA TYR A 63 -9.41 -3.33 3.00
C TYR A 63 -9.80 -2.83 1.61
N THR A 64 -9.20 -3.41 0.58
CA THR A 64 -9.70 -3.33 -0.80
C THR A 64 -10.37 -4.65 -1.14
N VAL A 65 -11.58 -4.62 -1.71
CA VAL A 65 -12.32 -5.82 -2.11
C VAL A 65 -12.38 -5.92 -3.63
N VAL A 66 -12.05 -7.09 -4.16
CA VAL A 66 -12.23 -7.46 -5.57
C VAL A 66 -13.14 -8.68 -5.64
N GLU A 67 -14.13 -8.63 -6.52
CA GLU A 67 -15.05 -9.73 -6.81
C GLU A 67 -14.78 -10.26 -8.23
N GLY A 68 -14.63 -11.57 -8.36
CA GLY A 68 -14.43 -12.26 -9.63
C GLY A 68 -14.76 -13.74 -9.51
N GLU A 69 -15.45 -14.30 -10.52
CA GLU A 69 -15.78 -15.74 -10.62
C GLU A 69 -16.39 -16.37 -9.36
N GLY A 70 -17.22 -15.62 -8.62
CA GLY A 70 -17.88 -16.10 -7.40
C GLY A 70 -17.02 -16.05 -6.13
N TYR A 71 -15.81 -15.50 -6.21
CA TYR A 71 -14.93 -15.26 -5.06
C TYR A 71 -14.85 -13.79 -4.70
N VAL A 72 -14.73 -13.53 -3.40
CA VAL A 72 -14.50 -12.21 -2.84
C VAL A 72 -13.15 -12.22 -2.15
N VAL A 73 -12.20 -11.46 -2.68
CA VAL A 73 -10.88 -11.26 -2.07
C VAL A 73 -10.86 -9.91 -1.38
N ALA A 74 -10.54 -9.91 -0.08
CA ALA A 74 -10.31 -8.68 0.70
C ALA A 74 -8.81 -8.59 1.03
N LEU A 75 -8.14 -7.58 0.49
CA LEU A 75 -6.73 -7.29 0.77
C LEU A 75 -6.63 -6.21 1.84
N ASP A 76 -5.97 -6.51 2.96
CA ASP A 76 -5.59 -5.49 3.95
C ASP A 76 -4.45 -4.65 3.35
N THR A 77 -4.70 -3.37 3.13
CA THR A 77 -3.70 -2.45 2.54
C THR A 77 -3.06 -1.56 3.58
N ARG A 78 -3.24 -1.84 4.88
CA ARG A 78 -2.61 -1.07 5.95
C ARG A 78 -1.14 -1.45 6.04
N VAL A 79 -0.28 -0.45 5.86
CA VAL A 79 1.15 -0.59 6.14
C VAL A 79 1.35 -0.41 7.63
N SER A 80 1.76 -1.47 8.32
CA SER A 80 2.12 -1.38 9.73
C SER A 80 3.46 -0.66 9.91
N PRO A 81 3.76 -0.12 11.11
CA PRO A 81 5.07 0.48 11.38
C PRO A 81 6.24 -0.47 11.09
N GLU A 82 6.07 -1.76 11.34
CA GLU A 82 7.07 -2.80 11.09
C GLU A 82 7.29 -3.00 9.58
N LEU A 83 6.21 -3.07 8.80
CA LEU A 83 6.28 -3.17 7.33
C LEU A 83 6.92 -1.93 6.71
N LEU A 84 6.64 -0.75 7.25
CA LEU A 84 7.28 0.49 6.81
C LEU A 84 8.78 0.48 7.09
N ALA A 85 9.19 0.03 8.28
CA ALA A 85 10.60 -0.08 8.66
C ALA A 85 11.35 -1.10 7.80
N GLU A 86 10.73 -2.26 7.51
CA GLU A 86 11.27 -3.25 6.60
C GLU A 86 11.41 -2.69 5.17
N GLY A 87 10.38 -1.98 4.67
CA GLY A 87 10.43 -1.33 3.37
C GLY A 87 11.59 -0.35 3.24
N ARG A 88 11.81 0.48 4.27
CA ARG A 88 12.96 1.40 4.34
C ARG A 88 14.30 0.67 4.41
N ALA A 89 14.38 -0.46 5.11
CA ALA A 89 15.59 -1.28 5.13
C ALA A 89 15.92 -1.81 3.73
N ARG A 90 14.91 -2.26 2.97
CA ARG A 90 15.09 -2.71 1.58
C ARG A 90 15.53 -1.58 0.66
N GLU A 91 14.98 -0.38 0.82
CA GLU A 91 15.42 0.79 0.04
C GLU A 91 16.85 1.21 0.37
N LEU A 92 17.26 1.16 1.65
CA LEU A 92 18.65 1.38 2.06
C LEU A 92 19.61 0.37 1.41
N VAL A 93 19.25 -0.92 1.42
CA VAL A 93 20.04 -1.96 0.73
C VAL A 93 20.17 -1.65 -0.76
N HIS A 94 19.05 -1.35 -1.42
CA HIS A 94 19.03 -1.00 -2.83
C HIS A 94 19.92 0.21 -3.13
N ARG A 95 19.87 1.24 -2.27
CA ARG A 95 20.68 2.45 -2.41
C ARG A 95 22.16 2.14 -2.25
N ILE A 96 22.56 1.45 -1.19
CA ILE A 96 23.97 1.10 -0.94
C ILE A 96 24.50 0.22 -2.08
N GLN A 97 23.73 -0.75 -2.55
CA GLN A 97 24.13 -1.58 -3.69
C GLN A 97 24.27 -0.79 -4.99
N THR A 98 23.42 0.21 -5.20
CA THR A 98 23.56 1.13 -6.32
C THR A 98 24.84 1.93 -6.24
N MET A 99 25.12 2.51 -5.07
CA MET A 99 26.39 3.22 -4.82
C MET A 99 27.61 2.32 -5.02
N ARG A 100 27.54 1.04 -4.64
CA ARG A 100 28.64 0.08 -4.85
C ARG A 100 28.96 -0.08 -6.35
N ARG A 101 27.92 -0.24 -7.17
CA ARG A 101 28.08 -0.33 -8.63
C ARG A 101 28.61 0.97 -9.22
N GLU A 102 28.08 2.11 -8.80
CA GLU A 102 28.50 3.43 -9.29
C GLU A 102 29.94 3.77 -8.89
N ALA A 103 30.40 3.28 -7.74
CA ALA A 103 31.79 3.38 -7.29
C ALA A 103 32.73 2.37 -7.99
N GLY A 104 32.24 1.55 -8.93
CA GLY A 104 33.04 0.57 -9.67
C GLY A 104 33.47 -0.64 -8.85
N LEU A 105 32.77 -0.96 -7.76
CA LEU A 105 33.09 -2.11 -6.91
C LEU A 105 32.63 -3.42 -7.56
N THR A 106 33.38 -4.48 -7.29
CA THR A 106 33.02 -5.84 -7.72
C THR A 106 32.05 -6.49 -6.73
N ILE A 107 31.50 -7.64 -7.11
CA ILE A 107 30.49 -8.35 -6.32
C ILE A 107 31.02 -8.84 -4.96
N GLU A 108 32.33 -9.08 -4.83
CA GLU A 108 32.95 -9.62 -3.62
C GLU A 108 33.52 -8.53 -2.70
N ASP A 109 33.60 -7.29 -3.19
CA ASP A 109 34.23 -6.20 -2.45
C ASP A 109 33.47 -5.89 -1.16
N ARG A 110 34.20 -5.72 -0.07
CA ARG A 110 33.63 -5.30 1.22
C ARG A 110 33.72 -3.80 1.37
N VAL A 111 32.75 -3.21 2.06
CA VAL A 111 32.68 -1.75 2.24
C VAL A 111 32.48 -1.35 3.69
N ILE A 112 33.02 -0.18 4.04
CA ILE A 112 32.62 0.59 5.21
C ILE A 112 31.54 1.55 4.75
N VAL A 113 30.40 1.59 5.43
CA VAL A 113 29.34 2.58 5.18
C VAL A 113 29.24 3.51 6.37
N ARG A 114 29.26 4.81 6.08
CA ARG A 114 28.96 5.86 7.04
C ARG A 114 27.71 6.63 6.62
N TYR A 115 26.99 7.17 7.61
CA TYR A 115 25.73 7.85 7.34
C TYR A 115 25.48 9.05 8.24
N GLU A 116 24.71 10.00 7.71
CA GLU A 116 23.95 11.00 8.46
C GLU A 116 22.52 10.95 7.96
N ALA A 117 21.54 10.73 8.84
CA ALA A 117 20.16 10.53 8.40
C ALA A 117 19.17 11.04 9.45
N SER A 118 17.89 11.15 9.07
CA SER A 118 16.82 11.42 10.02
C SER A 118 16.73 10.32 11.08
N GLU A 119 16.16 10.64 12.25
CA GLU A 119 15.97 9.68 13.35
C GLU A 119 15.22 8.41 12.91
N ALA A 120 14.25 8.57 12.01
CA ALA A 120 13.50 7.45 11.44
C ALA A 120 14.41 6.46 10.67
N ILE A 121 15.33 6.98 9.86
CA ILE A 121 16.28 6.15 9.12
C ILE A 121 17.37 5.58 10.03
N GLU A 122 17.83 6.35 11.03
CA GLU A 122 18.77 5.82 12.02
C GLU A 122 18.17 4.65 12.81
N ALA A 123 16.89 4.71 13.16
CA ALA A 123 16.20 3.61 13.83
C ALA A 123 16.17 2.35 12.94
N VAL A 124 15.90 2.51 11.63
CA VAL A 124 15.92 1.41 10.66
C VAL A 124 17.32 0.83 10.50
N LEU A 125 18.35 1.68 10.35
CA LEU A 125 19.75 1.25 10.25
C LEU A 125 20.20 0.45 11.46
N ARG A 126 19.71 0.79 12.67
CA ARG A 126 19.98 0.02 13.89
C ARG A 126 19.20 -1.29 13.93
N ALA A 127 17.89 -1.25 13.67
CA ALA A 127 17.01 -2.41 13.78
C ALA A 127 17.31 -3.49 12.73
N PHE A 128 17.74 -3.09 11.53
CA PHE A 128 18.03 -3.97 10.40
C PHE A 128 19.53 -4.03 10.06
N ALA A 129 20.41 -3.70 11.01
CA ALA A 129 21.85 -3.59 10.77
C ALA A 129 22.45 -4.87 10.16
N ASP A 130 22.09 -6.04 10.68
CA ASP A 130 22.63 -7.32 10.21
C ASP A 130 22.14 -7.65 8.79
N TYR A 131 20.86 -7.43 8.52
CA TYR A 131 20.28 -7.60 7.18
C TYR A 131 20.94 -6.65 6.17
N ILE A 132 21.05 -5.36 6.50
CA ILE A 132 21.68 -4.39 5.60
C ILE A 132 23.14 -4.77 5.34
N ARG A 133 23.88 -5.19 6.37
CA ARG A 133 25.28 -5.60 6.23
C ARG A 133 25.45 -6.86 5.37
N SER A 134 24.61 -7.88 5.58
CA SER A 134 24.66 -9.11 4.79
C SER A 134 24.37 -8.82 3.33
N GLU A 135 23.31 -8.07 3.05
CA GLU A 135 22.88 -7.78 1.69
C GLU A 135 23.83 -6.83 0.95
N THR A 136 24.65 -6.05 1.66
CA THR A 136 25.52 -5.03 1.04
C THR A 136 27.01 -5.31 1.19
N LEU A 137 27.39 -6.46 1.76
CA LEU A 137 28.77 -6.79 2.17
C LEU A 137 29.45 -5.65 2.96
N SER A 138 28.67 -4.97 3.79
CA SER A 138 29.17 -3.89 4.64
C SER A 138 29.77 -4.45 5.91
N VAL A 139 31.03 -4.12 6.19
CA VAL A 139 31.68 -4.53 7.44
C VAL A 139 31.21 -3.70 8.63
N SER A 140 30.82 -2.45 8.39
CA SER A 140 30.31 -1.52 9.40
C SER A 140 29.29 -0.53 8.83
N LEU A 141 28.31 -0.16 9.66
CA LEU A 141 27.37 0.95 9.46
C LEU A 141 27.55 1.92 10.63
N THR A 142 28.13 3.09 10.41
CA THR A 142 28.42 4.03 11.50
C THR A 142 27.96 5.45 11.19
N ARG A 143 27.44 6.15 12.19
CA ARG A 143 27.08 7.57 12.06
C ARG A 143 28.32 8.45 11.87
N GLY A 144 28.15 9.54 11.12
CA GLY A 144 29.13 10.60 10.90
C GLY A 144 29.77 10.51 9.52
N LEU A 145 29.72 11.60 8.75
CA LEU A 145 30.26 11.62 7.40
C LEU A 145 31.78 11.76 7.39
N GLU A 146 32.43 10.89 6.61
CA GLU A 146 33.82 11.05 6.20
C GLU A 146 33.81 11.19 4.68
N ARG A 147 34.30 12.31 4.16
CA ARG A 147 34.20 12.64 2.73
C ARG A 147 35.46 12.24 1.94
N ASP A 148 36.59 12.08 2.62
CA ASP A 148 37.86 11.83 1.95
C ASP A 148 38.03 10.35 1.61
N GLY A 149 38.12 10.03 0.31
CA GLY A 149 38.21 8.67 -0.19
C GLY A 149 36.92 7.84 -0.07
N TYR A 150 35.77 8.47 0.21
CA TYR A 150 34.45 7.82 0.20
C TYR A 150 33.65 8.25 -1.03
N TYR A 151 32.93 7.31 -1.63
CA TYR A 151 31.89 7.58 -2.60
C TYR A 151 30.61 7.99 -1.85
N THR A 152 30.09 9.18 -2.11
CA THR A 152 28.98 9.76 -1.33
C THR A 152 27.71 9.90 -2.15
N TRP A 153 26.57 9.67 -1.51
CA TRP A 153 25.24 9.94 -2.02
C TRP A 153 24.45 10.77 -1.01
N SER A 154 23.61 11.67 -1.50
CA SER A 154 22.70 12.49 -0.69
C SER A 154 21.33 12.52 -1.35
N GLY A 155 20.28 12.31 -0.57
CA GLY A 155 18.90 12.33 -1.04
C GLY A 155 17.92 11.97 0.07
N ASP A 156 16.81 11.35 -0.29
CA ASP A 156 15.84 10.80 0.66
C ASP A 156 15.61 9.30 0.45
N ILE A 157 15.25 8.62 1.53
CA ILE A 157 14.80 7.24 1.57
C ILE A 157 13.36 7.27 2.06
N ASP A 158 12.41 7.05 1.17
CA ASP A 158 10.96 7.09 1.50
C ASP A 158 10.56 8.43 2.16
N GLY A 159 11.00 9.55 1.57
CA GLY A 159 10.73 10.91 2.06
C GLY A 159 11.53 11.31 3.30
N GLN A 160 12.46 10.47 3.77
CA GLN A 160 13.33 10.78 4.92
C GLN A 160 14.76 11.13 4.45
N PRO A 161 15.30 12.31 4.82
CA PRO A 161 16.61 12.72 4.36
C PRO A 161 17.72 11.82 4.88
N ALA A 162 18.65 11.46 4.00
CA ALA A 162 19.82 10.67 4.32
C ALA A 162 21.01 11.03 3.41
N VAL A 163 22.18 11.01 4.01
CA VAL A 163 23.48 11.07 3.34
C VAL A 163 24.22 9.80 3.67
N LEU A 164 24.69 9.10 2.64
CA LEU A 164 25.44 7.86 2.73
C LEU A 164 26.83 8.08 2.14
N ALA A 165 27.84 7.48 2.76
CA ALA A 165 29.21 7.47 2.28
C ALA A 165 29.71 6.03 2.35
N LEU A 166 30.31 5.52 1.27
CA LEU A 166 30.92 4.20 1.29
C LEU A 166 32.35 4.20 0.78
N LYS A 167 33.16 3.29 1.30
CA LYS A 167 34.55 3.08 0.90
C LYS A 167 34.87 1.60 0.90
N LYS A 168 35.59 1.14 -0.13
CA LYS A 168 36.12 -0.23 -0.18
C LYS A 168 37.12 -0.45 0.95
N VAL A 169 37.04 -1.60 1.58
CA VAL A 169 38.05 -2.08 2.53
C VAL A 169 39.30 -2.55 1.80
#